data_AF-A0A1Q8LTY2-F1
#
_entry.id   AF-A0A1Q8LTY2-F1
#
_cell.length_a   1.000
_cell.length_b   1.000
_cell.length_c   1.000
_cell.angle_alpha   90.00
_cell.angle_beta   90.00
_cell.angle_gamma   90.00
#
_symmetry.space_group_name_H-M   'P 1'
#
loop_
_entity.id
_entity.type
_entity.pdbx_description
1 polymer ?
#
loop_
_entity_poly.entity_id
_entity_poly.type
_entity_poly.pdbx_seq_one_letter_code
_entity_poly.pdbx_strand_id
1 'polypeptide(L)'
;MNEQTVGWALHALEPDEEIEVLQHLEGCDECRRLAADVAETTTVLGGAVQQVEPPASLRDAILEQARNTPQVGRVGDRALPRHALRDDVASSGASPEGGARPSRSERPTVAATRPPAGPGRGRTRNGWLRRPGRVLVAAAVALAVIVSGGVVVGQMRSMQAERDASLAQAQEMRDVLSAIAQPGTPHAFLSPEPGGPMVAAVVMKDGQREVMPMGLDPNEPADQTYVLWGLNGDGTPRAIGTFDVRAGQSGPVSVESPDSGSYGTYAVSLERGREAPHAPTNVVAAGQVET
;
A
#
# COMPACT_ATOMS: atom_id res chain seq x y z
N MET A 1 -3.77 -9.74 -24.68
CA MET A 1 -2.30 -9.67 -24.58
C MET A 1 -1.80 -8.25 -24.35
N ASN A 2 -2.04 -7.28 -25.23
CA ASN A 2 -1.58 -5.89 -25.01
C ASN A 2 -2.00 -5.31 -23.64
N GLU A 3 -3.25 -5.48 -23.22
CA GLU A 3 -3.73 -5.00 -21.91
C GLU A 3 -2.98 -5.65 -20.73
N GLN A 4 -2.77 -6.97 -20.77
CA GLN A 4 -1.98 -7.69 -19.76
C GLN A 4 -0.51 -7.25 -19.77
N THR A 5 0.08 -7.01 -20.94
CA THR A 5 1.45 -6.46 -21.04
C THR A 5 1.57 -5.08 -20.39
N VAL A 6 0.55 -4.22 -20.52
CA VAL A 6 0.50 -2.94 -19.80
C VAL A 6 0.37 -3.16 -18.30
N GLY A 7 -0.53 -4.06 -17.87
CA GLY A 7 -0.69 -4.43 -16.47
C GLY A 7 0.61 -4.95 -15.84
N TRP A 8 1.33 -5.82 -16.55
CA TRP A 8 2.62 -6.35 -16.14
C TRP A 8 3.66 -5.24 -16.00
N ALA A 9 3.76 -4.35 -16.99
CA ALA A 9 4.71 -3.23 -16.96
C ALA A 9 4.41 -2.19 -15.85
N LEU A 10 3.18 -2.16 -15.33
CA LEU A 10 2.77 -1.34 -14.20
C LEU A 10 2.79 -2.10 -12.85
N HIS A 11 3.23 -3.36 -12.83
CA HIS A 11 3.19 -4.24 -11.66
C HIS A 11 1.79 -4.35 -11.03
N ALA A 12 0.77 -4.53 -11.89
CA ALA A 12 -0.64 -4.54 -11.52
C ALA A 12 -1.36 -5.87 -11.82
N LEU A 13 -0.61 -6.93 -12.14
CA LEU A 13 -1.16 -8.27 -12.39
C LEU A 13 -0.98 -9.19 -11.19
N GLU A 14 -1.82 -10.21 -11.13
CA GLU A 14 -1.65 -11.33 -10.20
C GLU A 14 -0.49 -12.26 -10.66
N PRO A 15 0.14 -13.03 -9.75
CA PRO A 15 1.35 -13.80 -10.07
C PRO A 15 1.19 -14.85 -11.18
N ASP A 16 0.01 -15.44 -11.31
CA ASP A 16 -0.32 -16.40 -12.36
C ASP A 16 -0.42 -15.74 -13.75
N GLU A 17 -1.04 -14.56 -13.83
CA GLU A 17 -1.11 -13.77 -15.06
C GLU A 17 0.26 -13.22 -15.49
N GLU A 18 1.13 -12.85 -14.54
CA GLU A 18 2.49 -12.41 -14.85
C GLU A 18 3.31 -13.49 -15.57
N ILE A 19 3.14 -14.76 -15.16
CA ILE A 19 3.84 -15.89 -15.79
C ILE A 19 3.43 -16.04 -17.26
N GLU A 20 2.14 -15.87 -17.57
CA GLU A 20 1.64 -15.94 -18.94
C GLU A 20 2.22 -14.83 -19.81
N VAL A 21 2.31 -13.60 -19.28
CA VAL A 21 2.91 -12.47 -19.98
C VAL A 21 4.40 -12.70 -20.20
N LEU A 22 5.14 -13.18 -19.20
CA LEU A 22 6.58 -13.46 -19.31
C LEU A 22 6.87 -14.48 -20.42
N GLN A 23 6.10 -15.57 -20.48
CA GLN A 23 6.23 -16.56 -21.55
C GLN A 23 5.93 -15.95 -22.93
N HIS A 24 4.91 -15.09 -23.03
CA HIS A 24 4.59 -14.41 -24.28
C HIS A 24 5.69 -13.43 -24.73
N LEU A 25 6.30 -12.71 -23.78
CA LEU A 25 7.36 -11.74 -24.04
C LEU A 25 8.64 -12.37 -24.59
N GLU A 26 8.87 -13.67 -24.42
CA GLU A 26 9.98 -14.38 -25.08
C GLU A 26 9.80 -14.40 -26.61
N GLY A 27 8.57 -14.51 -27.11
CA GLY A 27 8.26 -14.69 -28.52
C GLY A 27 7.78 -13.45 -29.28
N CYS A 28 7.39 -12.37 -28.60
CA CYS A 28 6.65 -11.26 -29.24
C CYS A 28 7.36 -9.90 -29.13
N ASP A 29 7.96 -9.42 -30.24
CA ASP A 29 8.63 -8.10 -30.31
C ASP A 29 7.70 -6.91 -30.11
N GLU A 30 6.42 -7.03 -30.45
CA GLU A 30 5.45 -5.94 -30.27
C GLU A 30 5.15 -5.73 -28.79
N CYS A 31 4.87 -6.81 -28.06
CA CYS A 31 4.61 -6.74 -26.62
C CYS A 31 5.87 -6.33 -25.85
N ARG A 32 7.07 -6.75 -26.30
CA ARG A 32 8.34 -6.25 -25.72
C ARG A 32 8.48 -4.73 -25.86
N ARG A 33 8.14 -4.17 -27.03
CA ARG A 33 8.17 -2.72 -27.24
C ARG A 33 7.12 -2.00 -26.40
N LEU A 34 5.89 -2.51 -26.37
CA LEU A 34 4.83 -1.95 -25.54
C LEU A 34 5.21 -1.90 -24.05
N ALA A 35 5.79 -2.99 -23.52
CA ALA A 35 6.25 -3.02 -22.14
C ALA A 35 7.34 -1.98 -21.86
N ALA A 36 8.29 -1.81 -22.78
CA ALA A 36 9.34 -0.80 -22.67
C ALA A 36 8.79 0.63 -22.70
N ASP A 37 7.85 0.92 -23.60
CA ASP A 37 7.21 2.24 -23.73
C ASP A 37 6.43 2.62 -22.44
N VAL A 38 5.73 1.66 -21.85
CA VAL A 38 5.04 1.85 -20.57
C VAL A 38 6.04 2.08 -19.44
N ALA A 39 7.10 1.26 -19.35
CA ALA A 39 8.14 1.40 -18.33
C ALA A 39 8.87 2.76 -18.40
N GLU A 40 9.11 3.27 -19.61
CA GLU A 40 9.68 4.62 -19.81
C GLU A 40 8.75 5.69 -19.24
N THR A 41 7.46 5.63 -19.56
CA THR A 41 6.45 6.57 -19.05
C THR A 41 6.36 6.52 -17.53
N THR A 42 6.35 5.31 -16.95
CA THR A 42 6.30 5.10 -15.50
C THR A 42 7.55 5.66 -14.81
N THR A 43 8.73 5.57 -15.45
CA THR A 43 9.97 6.16 -14.93
C THR A 43 9.87 7.69 -14.86
N VAL A 44 9.30 8.34 -15.87
CA VAL A 44 9.07 9.80 -15.87
C VAL A 44 8.12 10.20 -14.73
N LEU A 45 7.03 9.45 -14.53
CA LEU A 45 6.09 9.70 -13.44
C LEU A 45 6.75 9.49 -12.06
N GLY A 46 7.55 8.44 -11.90
CA GLY A 46 8.29 8.15 -10.68
C GLY A 46 9.33 9.23 -10.33
N GLY A 47 9.88 9.93 -11.31
CA GLY A 47 10.74 11.10 -11.08
C GLY A 47 9.98 12.37 -10.71
N ALA A 48 8.70 12.47 -11.06
CA ALA A 48 7.88 13.66 -10.81
C ALA A 48 7.28 13.72 -9.40
N VAL A 49 7.21 12.59 -8.69
CA VAL A 49 6.75 12.56 -7.30
C VAL A 49 7.82 13.15 -6.35
N GLN A 50 7.38 13.62 -5.18
CA GLN A 50 8.30 14.10 -4.14
C GLN A 50 9.25 12.98 -3.73
N GLN A 51 10.54 13.18 -3.98
CA GLN A 51 11.59 12.27 -3.54
C GLN A 51 11.83 12.47 -2.03
N VAL A 52 11.83 11.38 -1.29
CA VAL A 52 12.13 11.36 0.15
C VAL A 52 13.53 10.81 0.34
N GLU A 53 14.38 11.54 1.07
CA GLU A 53 15.74 11.10 1.37
C GLU A 53 15.70 9.84 2.24
N PRO A 54 16.30 8.72 1.80
CA PRO A 54 16.35 7.51 2.60
C PRO A 54 17.28 7.70 3.81
N PRO A 55 17.10 6.94 4.90
CA PRO A 55 18.02 6.96 6.03
C PRO A 55 19.45 6.64 5.59
N ALA A 56 20.44 7.37 6.11
CA ALA A 56 21.85 7.21 5.72
C ALA A 56 22.39 5.79 5.95
N SER A 57 21.84 5.06 6.94
CA SER A 57 22.20 3.67 7.25
C SER A 57 21.69 2.65 6.23
N LEU A 58 20.67 2.98 5.44
CA LEU A 58 19.99 2.04 4.54
C LEU A 58 20.96 1.47 3.50
N ARG A 59 21.86 2.30 2.98
CA ARG A 59 22.88 1.88 2.02
C ARG A 59 23.76 0.76 2.59
N ASP A 60 24.29 0.97 3.80
CA ASP A 60 25.21 0.03 4.41
C ASP A 60 24.47 -1.26 4.82
N ALA A 61 23.23 -1.15 5.29
CA ALA A 61 22.36 -2.29 5.57
C ALA A 61 22.07 -3.14 4.32
N ILE A 62 21.75 -2.50 3.18
CA ILE A 62 21.55 -3.21 1.90
C ILE A 62 22.83 -3.91 1.45
N LEU A 63 23.98 -3.23 1.55
CA LEU A 63 25.26 -3.82 1.13
C LEU A 63 25.68 -4.98 2.03
N GLU A 64 25.40 -4.92 3.33
CA GLU A 64 25.60 -6.03 4.25
C GLU A 64 24.68 -7.22 3.91
N GLN A 65 23.39 -6.95 3.72
CA GLN A 65 22.42 -7.98 3.35
C GLN A 65 22.77 -8.65 2.01
N ALA A 66 23.23 -7.88 1.03
CA ALA A 66 23.65 -8.40 -0.28
C ALA A 66 24.87 -9.33 -0.18
N ARG A 67 25.83 -9.04 0.72
CA ARG A 67 26.99 -9.91 0.97
C ARG A 67 26.60 -11.24 1.63
N ASN A 68 25.60 -11.20 2.50
CA ASN A 68 25.14 -12.38 3.24
C ASN A 68 24.12 -13.21 2.43
N THR A 69 23.50 -12.63 1.41
CA THR A 69 22.57 -13.33 0.51
C THR A 69 23.35 -14.11 -0.54
N PRO A 70 23.21 -15.45 -0.62
CA PRO A 70 23.84 -16.24 -1.68
C PRO A 70 23.39 -15.73 -3.04
N GLN A 71 24.34 -15.25 -3.84
CA GLN A 71 24.05 -14.74 -5.18
C GLN A 71 24.07 -15.92 -6.16
N VAL A 72 23.01 -16.10 -6.93
CA VAL A 72 22.99 -17.06 -8.03
C VAL A 72 23.99 -16.58 -9.07
N GLY A 73 25.04 -17.38 -9.32
CA GLY A 73 26.05 -17.06 -10.33
C GLY A 73 25.40 -16.79 -11.68
N ARG A 74 25.98 -15.86 -12.46
CA ARG A 74 25.46 -15.54 -13.79
C ARG A 74 25.42 -16.83 -14.62
N VAL A 75 24.28 -17.12 -15.25
CA VAL A 75 24.17 -18.21 -16.22
C VAL A 75 25.13 -17.89 -17.37
N GLY A 76 26.32 -18.48 -17.33
CA GLY A 76 27.47 -18.13 -18.17
C GLY A 76 28.84 -18.26 -17.49
N ASP A 77 28.92 -18.20 -16.15
CA ASP A 77 30.17 -18.40 -15.39
C ASP A 77 30.50 -19.89 -15.21
N ARG A 78 30.38 -20.69 -16.28
CA ARG A 78 31.13 -21.95 -16.36
C ARG A 78 32.58 -21.56 -16.51
N ALA A 79 33.30 -21.57 -15.39
CA ALA A 79 34.70 -21.17 -15.25
C ALA A 79 35.53 -21.45 -16.52
N LEU A 80 35.74 -20.41 -17.33
CA LEU A 80 36.80 -20.42 -18.31
C LEU A 80 38.12 -20.47 -17.52
N PRO A 81 39.07 -21.35 -17.85
CA PRO A 81 40.36 -21.41 -17.16
C PRO A 81 41.03 -20.03 -17.21
N ARG A 82 41.28 -19.43 -16.03
CA ARG A 82 41.91 -18.09 -15.89
C ARG A 82 43.42 -18.05 -16.25
N HIS A 83 43.89 -18.89 -17.16
CA HIS A 83 45.27 -18.87 -17.65
C HIS A 83 45.35 -18.47 -19.12
N ALA A 84 45.03 -17.21 -19.45
CA ALA A 84 45.45 -16.58 -20.72
C ALA A 84 45.27 -15.04 -20.76
N LEU A 85 45.27 -14.34 -19.63
CA LEU A 85 45.28 -12.86 -19.61
C LEU A 85 46.39 -12.37 -18.68
N ARG A 86 47.60 -12.84 -18.97
CA ARG A 86 48.86 -12.19 -18.60
C ARG A 86 49.75 -12.31 -19.83
N ASP A 87 49.74 -11.24 -20.61
CA ASP A 87 50.90 -10.52 -21.14
C ASP A 87 50.41 -9.63 -22.29
N ASP A 88 51.07 -8.49 -22.45
CA ASP A 88 50.87 -7.46 -23.48
C ASP A 88 49.81 -6.37 -23.24
N VAL A 89 50.07 -5.51 -22.25
CA VAL A 89 49.91 -4.06 -22.48
C VAL A 89 51.18 -3.35 -22.01
N ALA A 90 52.21 -3.40 -22.85
CA ALA A 90 53.32 -2.47 -22.83
C ALA A 90 53.06 -1.36 -23.86
N SER A 91 53.07 -0.12 -23.38
CA SER A 91 53.34 1.13 -24.11
C SER A 91 52.82 1.33 -25.54
N SER A 92 51.86 2.24 -25.67
CA SER A 92 52.04 3.37 -26.60
C SER A 92 51.31 4.60 -26.08
N GLY A 93 52.10 5.56 -25.61
CA GLY A 93 51.67 6.93 -25.47
C GLY A 93 51.70 7.61 -26.84
N ALA A 94 50.62 8.31 -27.17
CA ALA A 94 50.62 9.39 -28.14
C ALA A 94 49.42 10.31 -27.84
N SER A 95 49.70 11.47 -27.25
CA SER A 95 48.80 12.63 -27.27
C SER A 95 48.57 13.07 -28.71
N PRO A 96 47.41 13.70 -28.96
CA PRO A 96 47.40 14.90 -29.78
C PRO A 96 46.73 16.06 -29.02
N GLU A 97 47.53 17.10 -28.78
CA GLU A 97 47.00 18.45 -28.60
C GLU A 97 46.46 18.98 -29.93
N GLY A 98 45.44 19.84 -29.84
CA GLY A 98 45.27 20.95 -30.77
C GLY A 98 44.06 20.90 -31.69
N GLY A 99 43.06 21.73 -31.38
CA GLY A 99 42.37 22.49 -32.43
C GLY A 99 40.84 22.49 -32.40
N ALA A 100 40.30 23.70 -32.23
CA ALA A 100 39.01 24.17 -32.73
C ALA A 100 37.72 23.81 -31.96
N ARG A 101 37.38 24.72 -31.05
CA ARG A 101 36.00 25.11 -30.69
C ARG A 101 35.17 25.44 -31.94
N PRO A 102 33.88 25.05 -31.97
CA PRO A 102 32.87 25.89 -32.62
C PRO A 102 31.82 26.42 -31.63
N SER A 103 31.73 27.74 -31.65
CA SER A 103 30.65 28.67 -31.40
C SER A 103 29.29 28.16 -30.89
N ARG A 104 28.98 28.67 -29.69
CA ARG A 104 27.67 28.88 -29.06
C ARG A 104 26.66 29.46 -30.07
N SER A 105 25.59 28.70 -30.36
CA SER A 105 24.42 29.19 -31.09
C SER A 105 23.59 30.12 -30.20
N GLU A 106 23.31 31.31 -30.73
CA GLU A 106 22.50 32.36 -30.13
C GLU A 106 21.01 32.01 -30.15
N ARG A 107 20.31 32.34 -29.05
CA ARG A 107 18.84 32.33 -28.96
C ARG A 107 18.27 33.53 -29.75
N PRO A 108 17.11 33.39 -30.41
CA PRO A 108 16.41 34.54 -30.99
C PRO A 108 15.81 35.42 -29.88
N THR A 109 16.12 36.72 -29.94
CA THR A 109 15.56 37.76 -29.08
C THR A 109 14.31 38.32 -29.75
N VAL A 110 13.15 38.21 -29.10
CA VAL A 110 11.87 38.72 -29.60
C VAL A 110 11.79 40.23 -29.35
N ALA A 111 11.54 41.00 -30.42
CA ALA A 111 11.53 42.45 -30.41
C ALA A 111 10.24 42.99 -29.74
N ALA A 112 10.41 43.85 -28.73
CA ALA A 112 9.33 44.61 -28.11
C ALA A 112 9.01 45.85 -28.96
N THR A 113 7.76 45.95 -29.43
CA THR A 113 7.26 47.13 -30.14
C THR A 113 6.64 48.11 -29.15
N ARG A 114 7.09 49.37 -29.20
CA ARG A 114 6.62 50.50 -28.39
C ARG A 114 5.91 51.50 -29.32
N PRO A 115 4.74 52.07 -28.97
CA PRO A 115 4.21 53.25 -29.64
C PRO A 115 4.64 54.57 -28.95
N PRO A 116 4.59 55.71 -29.66
CA PRO A 116 5.33 56.92 -29.32
C PRO A 116 4.64 57.87 -28.33
N ALA A 117 5.46 58.74 -27.75
CA ALA A 117 5.12 59.82 -26.84
C ALA A 117 4.46 61.02 -27.57
N GLY A 118 3.50 61.65 -26.88
CA GLY A 118 2.99 62.99 -27.20
C GLY A 118 3.28 63.96 -26.03
N PRO A 119 3.47 65.27 -26.28
CA PRO A 119 4.00 66.20 -25.28
C PRO A 119 2.91 67.03 -24.59
N GLY A 120 3.21 67.56 -23.41
CA GLY A 120 2.40 68.65 -22.82
C GLY A 120 2.67 68.92 -21.36
N ARG A 121 3.42 69.99 -21.08
CA ARG A 121 3.72 70.55 -19.75
C ARG A 121 2.47 71.16 -19.11
N GLY A 122 2.40 71.11 -17.77
CA GLY A 122 1.50 71.97 -16.99
C GLY A 122 1.56 71.67 -15.50
N ARG A 123 2.29 72.49 -14.74
CA ARG A 123 2.47 72.43 -13.29
C ARG A 123 1.59 73.52 -12.67
N THR A 124 0.78 73.22 -11.65
CA THR A 124 0.68 73.99 -10.37
C THR A 124 -0.40 73.46 -9.41
N ARG A 125 0.06 73.11 -8.20
CA ARG A 125 -0.41 73.44 -6.82
C ARG A 125 -1.89 73.71 -6.48
N ASN A 126 -2.26 73.00 -5.38
CA ASN A 126 -3.03 73.39 -4.18
C ASN A 126 -4.54 73.70 -4.27
N GLY A 127 -5.29 73.10 -3.33
CA GLY A 127 -6.58 73.60 -2.86
C GLY A 127 -7.44 72.57 -2.15
N TRP A 128 -7.32 72.49 -0.82
CA TRP A 128 -8.24 71.79 0.07
C TRP A 128 -9.64 72.43 0.02
N LEU A 129 -10.72 71.63 0.17
CA LEU A 129 -11.98 71.88 0.93
C LEU A 129 -13.28 71.36 0.24
N ARG A 130 -13.94 70.44 0.99
CA ARG A 130 -15.41 70.31 1.25
C ARG A 130 -16.35 69.63 0.20
N ARG A 131 -16.61 68.33 0.45
CA ARG A 131 -17.89 67.55 0.67
C ARG A 131 -19.20 67.92 -0.13
N PRO A 132 -20.28 67.10 -0.05
CA PRO A 132 -20.52 65.68 -0.42
C PRO A 132 -21.84 65.48 -1.25
N GLY A 133 -22.06 64.33 -1.91
CA GLY A 133 -23.32 64.09 -2.65
C GLY A 133 -23.61 62.65 -3.05
N ARG A 134 -24.13 61.88 -2.08
CA ARG A 134 -25.13 60.76 -2.13
C ARG A 134 -25.23 59.93 -3.42
N VAL A 135 -24.78 58.67 -3.43
CA VAL A 135 -25.55 57.46 -3.01
C VAL A 135 -26.91 57.38 -3.69
N LEU A 136 -27.08 56.45 -4.64
CA LEU A 136 -28.23 55.55 -4.81
C LEU A 136 -28.00 54.59 -6.00
N VAL A 137 -27.26 53.48 -5.79
CA VAL A 137 -27.38 52.23 -6.60
C VAL A 137 -27.16 50.95 -5.74
N ALA A 138 -26.62 51.02 -4.54
CA ALA A 138 -26.19 49.81 -3.80
C ALA A 138 -27.26 49.15 -2.91
N ALA A 139 -28.48 48.89 -3.42
CA ALA A 139 -29.50 48.15 -2.66
C ALA A 139 -29.93 46.81 -3.30
N ALA A 140 -29.72 46.61 -4.61
CA ALA A 140 -30.10 45.34 -5.27
C ALA A 140 -28.99 44.27 -5.20
N VAL A 141 -27.71 44.65 -5.08
CA VAL A 141 -26.59 43.69 -5.07
C VAL A 141 -26.33 43.11 -3.67
N ALA A 142 -26.66 43.83 -2.60
CA ALA A 142 -26.37 43.39 -1.23
C ALA A 142 -27.24 42.19 -0.77
N LEU A 143 -28.51 42.11 -1.19
CA LEU A 143 -29.37 40.98 -0.84
C LEU A 143 -29.03 39.72 -1.64
N ALA A 144 -28.57 39.85 -2.88
CA ALA A 144 -28.12 38.71 -3.70
C ALA A 144 -26.89 38.03 -3.08
N VAL A 145 -25.93 38.80 -2.53
CA VAL A 145 -24.71 38.26 -1.89
C VAL A 145 -25.01 37.58 -0.54
N ILE A 146 -25.98 38.08 0.25
CA ILE A 146 -26.37 37.48 1.53
C ILE A 146 -27.11 36.15 1.32
N VAL A 147 -27.99 36.07 0.32
CA VAL A 147 -28.70 34.82 -0.03
C VAL A 147 -27.73 33.80 -0.64
N SER A 148 -26.78 34.21 -1.49
CA SER A 148 -25.75 33.30 -2.01
C SER A 148 -24.74 32.85 -0.95
N GLY A 149 -24.40 33.70 0.03
CA GLY A 149 -23.51 33.33 1.13
C GLY A 149 -24.12 32.27 2.07
N GLY A 150 -25.43 32.33 2.32
CA GLY A 150 -26.13 31.32 3.13
C GLY A 150 -26.17 29.94 2.49
N VAL A 151 -26.34 29.88 1.17
CA VAL A 151 -26.34 28.60 0.41
C VAL A 151 -24.95 27.96 0.37
N VAL A 152 -23.89 28.76 0.20
CA VAL A 152 -22.49 28.27 0.22
C VAL A 152 -22.09 27.77 1.60
N VAL A 153 -22.52 28.44 2.68
CA VAL A 153 -22.25 27.97 4.06
C VAL A 153 -23.02 26.68 4.39
N GLY A 154 -24.25 26.51 3.87
CA GLY A 154 -25.02 25.28 4.02
C GLY A 154 -24.37 24.09 3.28
N GLN A 155 -23.90 24.32 2.05
CA GLN A 155 -23.23 23.30 1.25
C GLN A 155 -21.83 22.94 1.80
N MET A 156 -21.13 23.92 2.38
CA MET A 156 -19.86 23.66 3.07
C MET A 156 -20.07 22.82 4.34
N ARG A 157 -21.16 23.04 5.08
CA ARG A 157 -21.49 22.24 6.27
C ARG A 157 -21.85 20.80 5.92
N SER A 158 -22.57 20.55 4.82
CA SER A 158 -22.85 19.18 4.38
C SER A 158 -21.58 18.46 3.93
N MET A 159 -20.72 19.14 3.18
CA MET A 159 -19.41 18.59 2.78
C MET A 159 -18.48 18.36 3.98
N GLN A 160 -18.54 19.22 5.00
CA GLN A 160 -17.81 19.00 6.25
C GLN A 160 -18.37 17.81 7.03
N ALA A 161 -19.69 17.67 7.15
CA ALA A 161 -20.31 16.52 7.80
C ALA A 161 -19.97 15.19 7.09
N GLU A 162 -19.96 15.18 5.76
CA GLU A 162 -19.52 14.02 4.97
C GLU A 162 -18.02 13.72 5.17
N ARG A 163 -17.17 14.76 5.20
CA ARG A 163 -15.74 14.60 5.50
C ARG A 163 -15.52 14.07 6.91
N ASP A 164 -16.19 14.63 7.91
CA ASP A 164 -16.07 14.22 9.30
C ASP A 164 -16.56 12.79 9.50
N ALA A 165 -17.67 12.40 8.84
CA ALA A 165 -18.13 11.01 8.83
C ALA A 165 -17.12 10.07 8.16
N SER A 166 -16.52 10.48 7.04
CA SER A 166 -15.48 9.68 6.36
C SER A 166 -14.21 9.53 7.20
N LEU A 167 -13.83 10.58 7.93
CA LEU A 167 -12.68 10.57 8.83
C LEU A 167 -12.95 9.70 10.06
N ALA A 168 -14.17 9.75 10.61
CA ALA A 168 -14.59 8.89 11.71
C ALA A 168 -14.54 7.41 11.30
N GLN A 169 -15.06 7.07 10.11
CA GLN A 169 -15.02 5.70 9.58
C GLN A 169 -13.58 5.23 9.31
N ALA A 170 -12.71 6.12 8.80
CA ALA A 170 -11.30 5.81 8.59
C ALA A 170 -10.52 5.65 9.92
N GLN A 171 -10.92 6.36 10.97
CA GLN A 171 -10.36 6.19 12.32
C GLN A 171 -10.79 4.86 12.93
N GLU A 172 -12.07 4.52 12.85
CA GLU A 172 -12.58 3.23 13.31
C GLU A 172 -11.89 2.05 12.62
N MET A 173 -11.66 2.14 11.31
CA MET A 173 -10.88 1.15 10.57
C MET A 173 -9.42 1.05 11.07
N ARG A 174 -8.79 2.19 11.40
CA ARG A 174 -7.43 2.18 12.00
C ARG A 174 -7.43 1.59 13.39
N ASP A 175 -8.47 1.82 14.19
CA ASP A 175 -8.60 1.27 15.53
C ASP A 175 -8.76 -0.26 15.48
N VAL A 176 -9.57 -0.77 14.55
CA VAL A 176 -9.68 -2.21 14.28
C VAL A 176 -8.34 -2.79 13.81
N LEU A 177 -7.68 -2.15 12.84
CA LEU A 177 -6.36 -2.59 12.34
C LEU A 177 -5.27 -2.52 13.42
N SER A 178 -5.30 -1.50 14.28
CA SER A 178 -4.33 -1.35 15.38
C SER A 178 -4.58 -2.35 16.51
N ALA A 179 -5.83 -2.72 16.76
CA ALA A 179 -6.18 -3.80 17.68
C ALA A 179 -5.71 -5.15 17.15
N ILE A 180 -5.73 -5.37 15.83
CA ILE A 180 -5.19 -6.57 15.18
C ILE A 180 -3.66 -6.56 15.19
N ALA A 181 -3.03 -5.38 15.08
CA ALA A 181 -1.58 -5.21 15.00
C ALA A 181 -0.86 -5.03 16.35
N GLN A 182 -1.54 -5.20 17.49
CA GLN A 182 -0.95 -5.02 18.82
C GLN A 182 0.09 -6.11 19.14
N PRO A 183 1.39 -5.76 19.26
CA PRO A 183 2.42 -6.70 19.66
C PRO A 183 2.23 -7.11 21.12
N GLY A 184 2.41 -8.40 21.44
CA GLY A 184 2.22 -8.92 22.80
C GLY A 184 0.82 -9.48 23.09
N THR A 185 -0.07 -9.50 22.09
CA THR A 185 -1.39 -10.14 22.21
C THR A 185 -1.22 -11.65 22.15
N PRO A 186 -1.64 -12.41 23.16
CA PRO A 186 -1.56 -13.86 23.10
C PRO A 186 -2.39 -14.37 21.91
N HIS A 187 -1.73 -15.09 21.01
CA HIS A 187 -2.33 -15.60 19.79
C HIS A 187 -1.84 -17.01 19.50
N ALA A 188 -2.60 -17.77 18.72
CA ALA A 188 -2.15 -19.07 18.20
C ALA A 188 -2.51 -19.18 16.73
N PHE A 189 -1.53 -19.51 15.91
CA PHE A 189 -1.76 -19.92 14.52
C PHE A 189 -2.04 -21.41 14.48
N LEU A 190 -3.15 -21.78 13.84
CA LEU A 190 -3.63 -23.15 13.77
C LEU A 190 -3.42 -23.69 12.36
N SER A 191 -2.76 -24.84 12.29
CA SER A 191 -2.56 -25.60 11.05
C SER A 191 -3.06 -27.04 11.25
N PRO A 192 -3.49 -27.74 10.17
CA PRO A 192 -3.86 -29.15 10.25
C PRO A 192 -2.68 -30.04 10.67
N GLU A 193 -1.48 -29.67 10.22
CA GLU A 193 -0.23 -30.34 10.55
C GLU A 193 0.83 -29.32 11.00
N PRO A 194 1.78 -29.71 11.88
CA PRO A 194 2.85 -28.82 12.32
C PRO A 194 3.68 -28.30 11.13
N GLY A 195 3.76 -26.97 10.99
CA GLY A 195 4.47 -26.31 9.88
C GLY A 195 3.71 -26.29 8.55
N GLY A 196 2.48 -26.83 8.50
CA GLY A 196 1.58 -26.74 7.35
C GLY A 196 0.92 -25.36 7.22
N PRO A 197 0.15 -25.15 6.13
CA PRO A 197 -0.56 -23.89 5.90
C PRO A 197 -1.52 -23.57 7.04
N MET A 198 -1.53 -22.31 7.47
CA MET A 198 -2.42 -21.84 8.53
C MET A 198 -3.85 -21.76 7.99
N VAL A 199 -4.78 -22.33 8.73
CA VAL A 199 -6.21 -22.34 8.36
C VAL A 199 -7.06 -21.50 9.32
N ALA A 200 -6.54 -21.22 10.51
CA ALA A 200 -7.17 -20.30 11.46
C ALA A 200 -6.13 -19.64 12.36
N ALA A 201 -6.47 -18.49 12.91
CA ALA A 201 -5.75 -17.88 14.02
C ALA A 201 -6.70 -17.63 15.19
N VAL A 202 -6.22 -17.78 16.42
CA VAL A 202 -6.97 -17.44 17.62
C VAL A 202 -6.27 -16.25 18.26
N VAL A 203 -7.01 -15.20 18.55
CA VAL A 203 -6.49 -13.99 19.21
C VAL A 203 -7.29 -13.75 20.47
N MET A 204 -6.60 -13.44 21.57
CA MET A 204 -7.25 -13.02 22.80
C MET A 204 -7.33 -11.49 22.86
N LYS A 205 -8.54 -10.94 22.81
CA LYS A 205 -8.79 -9.50 22.87
C LYS A 205 -9.84 -9.19 23.93
N ASP A 206 -9.53 -8.30 24.86
CA ASP A 206 -10.43 -7.88 25.95
C ASP A 206 -11.03 -9.06 26.78
N GLY A 207 -10.26 -10.15 26.92
CA GLY A 207 -10.69 -11.37 27.62
C GLY A 207 -11.60 -12.29 26.80
N GLN A 208 -11.94 -11.91 25.58
CA GLN A 208 -12.66 -12.72 24.60
C GLN A 208 -11.69 -13.39 23.63
N ARG A 209 -12.12 -14.53 23.06
CA ARG A 209 -11.38 -15.23 22.02
C ARG A 209 -12.05 -14.97 20.68
N GLU A 210 -11.29 -14.40 19.77
CA GLU A 210 -11.69 -14.24 18.39
C GLU A 210 -10.95 -15.27 17.55
N VAL A 211 -11.71 -16.04 16.77
CA VAL A 211 -11.15 -16.93 15.76
C VAL A 211 -11.17 -16.19 14.44
N MET A 212 -10.03 -16.09 13.78
CA MET A 212 -9.92 -15.60 12.41
C MET A 212 -9.85 -16.80 11.47
N PRO A 213 -10.93 -17.16 10.77
CA PRO A 213 -10.90 -18.23 9.77
C PRO A 213 -10.14 -17.71 8.55
N MET A 214 -9.11 -18.44 8.12
CA MET A 214 -8.30 -18.10 6.94
C MET A 214 -8.44 -19.17 5.85
N GLY A 215 -8.66 -20.42 6.24
CA GLY A 215 -8.79 -21.58 5.35
C GLY A 215 -9.64 -22.70 5.95
N LEU A 216 -10.55 -22.37 6.87
CA LEU A 216 -11.59 -23.30 7.31
C LEU A 216 -12.72 -23.32 6.29
N ASP A 217 -13.20 -24.50 5.95
CA ASP A 217 -14.36 -24.66 5.08
C ASP A 217 -15.63 -24.12 5.76
N PRO A 218 -16.59 -23.57 4.99
CA PRO A 218 -17.92 -23.27 5.53
C PRO A 218 -18.59 -24.54 6.07
N ASN A 219 -19.14 -24.48 7.27
CA ASN A 219 -19.91 -25.59 7.84
C ASN A 219 -21.41 -25.44 7.56
N GLU A 220 -22.15 -26.54 7.68
CA GLU A 220 -23.61 -26.56 7.59
C GLU A 220 -24.24 -26.39 8.98
N PRO A 221 -24.78 -25.20 9.36
CA PRO A 221 -25.22 -24.94 10.72
C PRO A 221 -26.47 -25.74 11.14
N ALA A 222 -27.07 -26.51 10.23
CA ALA A 222 -28.18 -27.40 10.53
C ALA A 222 -27.74 -28.63 11.35
N ASP A 223 -26.54 -29.13 11.13
CA ASP A 223 -26.04 -30.36 11.75
C ASP A 223 -24.52 -30.36 12.02
N GLN A 224 -23.85 -29.22 11.84
CA GLN A 224 -22.43 -29.06 12.13
C GLN A 224 -22.17 -27.77 12.91
N THR A 225 -21.11 -27.79 13.71
CA THR A 225 -20.57 -26.62 14.39
C THR A 225 -19.06 -26.75 14.51
N TYR A 226 -18.33 -25.64 14.39
CA TYR A 226 -16.96 -25.62 14.86
C TYR A 226 -16.93 -25.50 16.38
N VAL A 227 -15.92 -26.09 16.99
CA VAL A 227 -15.64 -25.98 18.43
C VAL A 227 -14.20 -25.52 18.59
N LEU A 228 -14.01 -24.44 19.33
CA LEU A 228 -12.70 -24.01 19.80
C LEU A 228 -12.38 -24.73 21.11
N TRP A 229 -11.20 -25.34 21.18
CA TRP A 229 -10.69 -26.07 22.34
C TRP A 229 -9.44 -25.38 22.87
N GLY A 230 -9.37 -25.27 24.19
CA GLY A 230 -8.16 -24.94 24.90
C GLY A 230 -7.55 -26.19 25.52
N LEU A 231 -6.25 -26.38 25.35
CA LEU A 231 -5.52 -27.49 25.96
C LEU A 231 -4.66 -26.92 27.09
N ASN A 232 -4.84 -27.50 28.28
CA ASN A 232 -4.00 -27.22 29.44
C ASN A 232 -2.63 -27.92 29.31
N GLY A 233 -1.70 -27.62 30.21
CA GLY A 233 -0.35 -28.22 30.16
C GLY A 233 -0.30 -29.74 30.30
N ASP A 234 -1.40 -30.39 30.71
CA ASP A 234 -1.57 -31.84 30.75
C ASP A 234 -2.11 -32.43 29.44
N GLY A 235 -2.43 -31.59 28.44
CA GLY A 235 -3.00 -31.97 27.16
C GLY A 235 -4.51 -32.24 27.18
N THR A 236 -5.19 -32.05 28.32
CA THR A 236 -6.64 -32.29 28.41
C THR A 236 -7.40 -31.19 27.66
N PRO A 237 -8.22 -31.52 26.64
CA PRO A 237 -8.99 -30.54 25.89
C PRO A 237 -10.19 -30.05 26.70
N ARG A 238 -10.40 -28.73 26.71
CA ARG A 238 -11.57 -28.07 27.26
C ARG A 238 -12.27 -27.28 26.16
N ALA A 239 -13.55 -27.55 25.94
CA ALA A 239 -14.35 -26.77 25.01
C ALA A 239 -14.48 -25.34 25.54
N ILE A 240 -14.10 -24.38 24.71
CA ILE A 240 -14.18 -22.95 25.00
C ILE A 240 -15.52 -22.42 24.54
N GLY A 241 -15.90 -22.75 23.31
CA GLY A 241 -17.16 -22.36 22.72
C GLY A 241 -17.30 -22.86 21.30
N THR A 242 -18.50 -22.68 20.76
CA THR A 242 -18.86 -23.06 19.40
C THR A 242 -18.88 -21.83 18.50
N PHE A 243 -18.66 -22.04 17.20
CA PHE A 243 -18.80 -21.00 16.19
C PHE A 243 -19.11 -21.59 14.82
N ASP A 244 -19.53 -20.74 13.88
CA ASP A 244 -19.82 -21.11 12.50
C ASP A 244 -18.97 -20.27 11.53
N VAL A 245 -18.55 -20.91 10.44
CA VAL A 245 -17.87 -20.29 9.29
C VAL A 245 -18.84 -20.31 8.12
N ARG A 246 -19.10 -19.14 7.52
CA ARG A 246 -19.99 -19.01 6.36
C ARG A 246 -19.21 -18.79 5.07
N ALA A 247 -19.80 -19.19 3.95
CA ALA A 247 -19.24 -18.91 2.63
C ALA A 247 -19.06 -17.39 2.42
N GLY A 248 -17.87 -16.98 1.99
CA GLY A 248 -17.52 -15.58 1.77
C GLY A 248 -17.32 -14.75 3.06
N GLN A 249 -17.28 -15.39 4.23
CA GLN A 249 -16.95 -14.70 5.47
C GLN A 249 -15.47 -14.32 5.50
N SER A 250 -15.21 -13.02 5.66
CA SER A 250 -13.87 -12.48 5.84
C SER A 250 -13.88 -11.61 7.09
N GLY A 251 -13.32 -12.11 8.17
CA GLY A 251 -13.27 -11.38 9.45
C GLY A 251 -13.31 -12.30 10.67
N PRO A 252 -13.05 -11.73 11.87
CA PRO A 252 -13.02 -12.48 13.11
C PRO A 252 -14.42 -12.97 13.49
N VAL A 253 -14.46 -14.14 14.11
CA VAL A 253 -15.64 -14.74 14.72
C VAL A 253 -15.42 -14.78 16.22
N SER A 254 -16.24 -14.03 16.95
CA SER A 254 -16.21 -14.07 18.41
C SER A 254 -16.71 -15.43 18.89
N VAL A 255 -15.93 -16.09 19.73
CA VAL A 255 -16.33 -17.32 20.41
C VAL A 255 -16.71 -16.96 21.83
N GLU A 256 -18.00 -17.10 22.14
CA GLU A 256 -18.48 -16.93 23.51
C GLU A 256 -17.80 -17.97 24.41
N SER A 257 -17.05 -17.48 25.40
CA SER A 257 -16.38 -18.34 26.38
C SER A 257 -16.87 -17.99 27.78
N PRO A 258 -17.51 -18.94 28.50
CA PRO A 258 -17.85 -18.75 29.91
C PRO A 258 -16.61 -18.74 30.81
N ASP A 259 -15.47 -19.20 30.31
CA ASP A 259 -14.22 -19.37 31.05
C ASP A 259 -13.20 -18.31 30.65
N SER A 260 -12.53 -17.65 31.60
CA SER A 260 -11.43 -16.71 31.37
C SER A 260 -10.04 -17.38 31.44
N GLY A 261 -9.99 -18.71 31.49
CA GLY A 261 -8.75 -19.48 31.57
C GLY A 261 -7.80 -19.24 30.41
N SER A 262 -6.49 -19.33 30.70
CA SER A 262 -5.41 -19.32 29.71
C SER A 262 -5.02 -20.74 29.32
N TYR A 263 -4.70 -20.93 28.05
CA TYR A 263 -4.32 -22.22 27.48
C TYR A 263 -2.95 -22.09 26.81
N GLY A 264 -2.15 -23.15 26.84
CA GLY A 264 -0.86 -23.18 26.13
C GLY A 264 -0.98 -23.59 24.67
N THR A 265 -2.13 -24.16 24.29
CA THR A 265 -2.41 -24.65 22.95
C THR A 265 -3.90 -24.51 22.67
N TYR A 266 -4.24 -24.14 21.44
CA TYR A 266 -5.60 -24.15 20.94
C TYR A 266 -5.76 -25.20 19.84
N ALA A 267 -6.98 -25.72 19.73
CA ALA A 267 -7.37 -26.59 18.62
C ALA A 267 -8.78 -26.25 18.17
N VAL A 268 -9.08 -26.53 16.90
CA VAL A 268 -10.42 -26.40 16.33
C VAL A 268 -10.83 -27.76 15.79
N SER A 269 -12.08 -28.14 16.06
CA SER A 269 -12.70 -29.34 15.49
C SER A 269 -14.03 -29.00 14.81
N LEU A 270 -14.40 -29.77 13.80
CA LEU A 270 -15.70 -29.70 13.14
C LEU A 270 -16.59 -30.83 13.65
N GLU A 271 -17.52 -30.50 14.52
CA GLU A 271 -18.36 -31.46 15.24
C GLU A 271 -19.75 -31.56 14.62
N ARG A 272 -20.41 -32.72 14.83
CA ARG A 272 -21.81 -32.89 14.48
C ARG A 272 -22.74 -32.34 15.55
N GLY A 273 -23.85 -31.77 15.14
CA GLY A 273 -24.81 -31.09 16.00
C GLY A 273 -24.41 -29.64 16.27
N ARG A 274 -24.98 -29.07 17.34
CA ARG A 274 -24.79 -27.66 17.74
C ARG A 274 -24.11 -27.49 19.08
N GLU A 275 -23.88 -28.59 19.79
CA GLU A 275 -23.29 -28.61 21.12
C GLU A 275 -21.87 -29.14 21.03
N ALA A 276 -20.97 -28.54 21.81
CA ALA A 276 -19.62 -29.06 21.93
C ALA A 276 -19.65 -30.42 22.66
N PRO A 277 -19.03 -31.48 22.11
CA PRO A 277 -18.91 -32.75 22.80
C PRO A 277 -17.98 -32.65 24.01
N HIS A 278 -17.83 -33.73 24.77
CA HIS A 278 -16.89 -33.78 25.91
C HIS A 278 -15.41 -33.84 25.49
N ALA A 279 -15.15 -34.29 24.26
CA ALA A 279 -13.82 -34.36 23.66
C ALA A 279 -13.94 -34.16 22.14
N PRO A 280 -12.92 -33.56 21.48
CA PRO A 280 -12.97 -33.35 20.03
C PRO A 280 -13.01 -34.68 19.28
N THR A 281 -13.91 -34.79 18.30
CA THR A 281 -14.02 -36.00 17.47
C THR A 281 -13.37 -35.85 16.10
N ASN A 282 -13.32 -34.62 15.57
CA ASN A 282 -12.76 -34.33 14.25
C ASN A 282 -11.94 -33.03 14.26
N VAL A 283 -10.72 -33.12 14.79
CA VAL A 283 -9.78 -31.98 14.86
C VAL A 283 -9.32 -31.62 13.45
N VAL A 284 -9.51 -30.35 13.08
CA VAL A 284 -9.12 -29.82 11.76
C VAL A 284 -7.84 -28.99 11.81
N ALA A 285 -7.51 -28.41 12.98
CA ALA A 285 -6.30 -27.62 13.17
C ALA A 285 -5.92 -27.49 14.64
N ALA A 286 -4.62 -27.34 14.92
CA ALA A 286 -4.11 -27.05 16.26
C ALA A 286 -2.85 -26.17 16.20
N GLY A 287 -2.52 -25.51 17.31
CA GLY A 287 -1.36 -24.62 17.40
C GLY A 287 -1.06 -24.14 18.81
N GLN A 288 0.21 -23.84 19.06
CA GLN A 288 0.66 -23.33 20.36
C GLN A 288 0.38 -21.83 20.48
N VAL A 289 0.18 -21.38 21.72
CA VAL A 289 0.01 -19.95 22.02
C VAL A 289 1.37 -19.27 22.07
N GLU A 290 1.49 -18.18 21.33
CA GLU A 290 2.61 -17.25 21.23
C GLU A 290 2.18 -15.86 21.71
N THR A 291 3.14 -14.97 21.97
CA THR A 291 2.92 -13.61 22.49
C THR A 291 3.70 -12.58 21.69
#